data_AF-A0A0Q4XH41-F1
#
_entry.id   AF-A0A0Q4XH41-F1
#
_cell.length_a   1.000
_cell.length_b   1.000
_cell.length_c   1.000
_cell.angle_alpha   90.00
_cell.angle_beta   90.00
_cell.angle_gamma   90.00
#
_symmetry.space_group_name_H-M   'P 1'
#
loop_
_entity.id
_entity.type
_entity.pdbx_description
1 polymer ?
#
loop_
_entity_poly.entity_id
_entity_poly.type
_entity_poly.pdbx_seq_one_letter_code
_entity_poly.pdbx_strand_id
1 'polypeptide(L)'
;MNATLSLDEDSGLLFDDGSGEPIFDTSGDLSEPVRKVWSFLSATAESLLALEAACRVLAEVGVVVPWPITLQGTDGTHTVSGLFQIDEAALNALDDEAFGRLRRAGVLGVAYAQLLSMGNLADLGKLAQARAEFEAAERARAEVKPMMTLPDDSTIDWDWSKVGKT
;
A
#
# COMPACT_ATOMS: atom_id res chain seq x y z
N MET A 1 -4.41 25.91 -4.65
CA MET A 1 -3.30 25.07 -4.17
C MET A 1 -2.20 25.16 -5.20
N ASN A 2 -0.95 25.42 -4.79
CA ASN A 2 0.19 25.39 -5.72
C ASN A 2 0.87 24.04 -5.56
N ALA A 3 0.59 23.09 -6.46
CA ALA A 3 1.32 21.84 -6.54
C ALA A 3 2.70 22.10 -7.19
N THR A 4 3.72 21.35 -6.79
CA THR A 4 5.06 21.41 -7.40
C THR A 4 5.52 19.98 -7.69
N LEU A 5 6.07 19.74 -8.88
CA LEU A 5 6.67 18.45 -9.24
C LEU A 5 8.16 18.53 -8.93
N SER A 6 8.61 17.71 -7.99
CA SER A 6 10.03 17.59 -7.64
C SER A 6 10.57 16.27 -8.17
N LEU A 7 11.79 16.32 -8.69
CA LEU A 7 12.55 15.15 -9.13
C LEU A 7 13.67 14.92 -8.12
N ASP A 8 13.91 13.66 -7.79
CA ASP A 8 15.04 13.27 -6.96
C ASP A 8 16.28 13.10 -7.84
N GLU A 9 17.19 14.07 -7.77
CA GLU A 9 18.43 14.07 -8.54
C GLU A 9 19.39 12.95 -8.10
N ASP A 10 19.28 12.47 -6.86
CA ASP A 10 20.12 11.40 -6.32
C ASP A 10 19.59 9.99 -6.68
N SER A 11 18.46 9.90 -7.38
CA SER A 11 17.83 8.62 -7.74
C SER A 11 18.67 7.75 -8.69
N GLY A 12 19.63 8.36 -9.41
CA GLY A 12 20.40 7.67 -10.46
C GLY A 12 19.59 7.33 -11.71
N LEU A 13 18.36 7.87 -11.83
CA LEU A 13 17.44 7.65 -12.96
C LEU A 13 17.34 8.85 -13.91
N LEU A 14 18.14 9.88 -13.68
CA LEU A 14 18.24 11.05 -14.55
C LEU A 14 19.49 10.92 -15.42
N PHE A 15 19.31 11.09 -16.73
CA PHE A 15 20.37 10.91 -17.71
C PHE A 15 20.43 12.13 -18.65
N ASP A 16 21.63 12.66 -18.85
CA ASP A 16 21.88 13.78 -19.78
C ASP A 16 22.18 13.30 -21.22
N ASP A 17 22.38 12.00 -21.42
CA ASP A 17 22.75 11.41 -22.70
C ASP A 17 21.54 11.13 -23.63
N GLY A 18 20.33 11.46 -23.17
CA GLY A 18 19.08 11.27 -23.91
C GLY A 18 18.64 9.81 -24.03
N SER A 19 19.23 8.89 -23.27
CA SER A 19 18.85 7.46 -23.26
C SER A 19 17.49 7.19 -22.60
N GLY A 20 16.94 8.16 -21.87
CA GLY A 20 15.68 8.05 -21.13
C GLY A 20 14.48 8.74 -21.78
N GLU A 21 13.35 8.70 -21.08
CA GLU A 21 12.17 9.48 -21.46
C GLU A 21 12.40 10.98 -21.16
N PRO A 22 12.12 11.88 -22.12
CA PRO A 22 12.32 13.31 -21.89
C PRO A 22 11.35 13.82 -20.82
N ILE A 23 11.83 14.70 -19.93
CA ILE A 23 10.98 15.32 -18.90
C ILE A 23 10.10 16.42 -19.52
N PHE A 24 10.67 17.17 -20.46
CA PHE A 24 10.03 18.26 -21.18
C PHE A 24 9.95 17.95 -22.67
N ASP A 25 8.89 18.44 -23.32
CA ASP A 25 8.78 18.41 -24.77
C ASP A 25 9.55 19.56 -25.44
N THR A 26 9.52 19.60 -26.77
CA THR A 26 10.22 20.62 -27.57
C THR A 26 9.67 22.03 -27.41
N SER A 27 8.49 22.19 -26.79
CA SER A 27 7.89 23.49 -26.50
C SER A 27 8.26 24.00 -25.10
N GLY A 28 8.96 23.18 -24.30
CA GLY A 28 9.29 23.46 -22.91
C GLY A 28 8.19 23.09 -21.91
N ASP A 29 7.12 22.42 -22.37
CA ASP A 29 6.06 21.89 -21.51
C ASP A 29 6.43 20.48 -21.00
N LEU A 30 5.71 19.95 -20.01
CA LEU A 30 5.90 18.57 -19.56
C LEU A 30 5.64 17.58 -20.70
N SER A 31 6.51 16.58 -20.85
CA SER A 31 6.29 15.48 -21.78
C SER A 31 5.04 14.67 -21.38
N GLU A 32 4.49 13.91 -22.32
CA GLU A 32 3.27 13.14 -22.09
C GLU A 32 3.38 12.13 -20.92
N PRO A 33 4.47 11.35 -20.76
CA PRO A 33 4.63 10.47 -19.60
C PRO A 33 4.63 11.24 -18.27
N VAL A 34 5.37 12.35 -18.19
CA VAL A 34 5.47 13.16 -16.97
C VAL A 34 4.15 13.86 -16.66
N ARG A 35 3.39 14.29 -17.68
CA ARG A 35 2.05 14.88 -17.53
C ARG A 35 1.06 13.90 -16.90
N LYS A 36 1.13 12.61 -17.22
CA LYS A 36 0.30 11.58 -16.57
C LYS A 36 0.63 11.43 -15.10
N VAL A 37 1.93 11.37 -14.77
CA VAL A 37 2.39 11.32 -13.37
C VAL A 37 1.95 12.56 -12.61
N TRP A 38 2.16 13.74 -13.19
CA TRP A 38 1.71 15.02 -12.64
C TRP A 38 0.20 15.02 -12.35
N SER A 39 -0.60 14.55 -13.29
CA SER A 39 -2.06 14.53 -13.15
C SER A 39 -2.49 13.60 -12.01
N PHE A 40 -1.87 12.41 -11.92
CA PHE A 40 -2.10 11.47 -10.82
C PHE A 40 -1.73 12.06 -9.45
N LEU A 41 -0.54 12.65 -9.34
CA LEU A 41 -0.06 13.25 -8.08
C LEU A 41 -0.93 14.44 -7.67
N SER A 42 -1.34 15.27 -8.63
CA SER A 42 -2.23 16.42 -8.38
C SER A 42 -3.59 15.95 -7.86
N ALA A 43 -4.21 14.98 -8.53
CA ALA A 43 -5.49 14.41 -8.09
C ALA A 43 -5.38 13.74 -6.70
N THR A 44 -4.26 13.08 -6.42
CA THR A 44 -3.98 12.48 -5.12
C THR A 44 -3.88 13.54 -4.03
N ALA A 45 -3.11 14.61 -4.27
CA ALA A 45 -2.94 15.68 -3.30
C ALA A 45 -4.24 16.45 -3.04
N GLU A 46 -5.06 16.70 -4.07
CA GLU A 46 -6.41 17.27 -3.91
C GLU A 46 -7.31 16.35 -3.07
N SER A 47 -7.27 15.04 -3.33
CA SER A 47 -8.03 14.06 -2.56
C SER A 47 -7.61 14.00 -1.08
N LEU A 48 -6.32 14.17 -0.79
CA LEU A 48 -5.81 14.22 0.58
C LEU A 48 -6.35 15.44 1.34
N LEU A 49 -6.40 16.61 0.70
CA LEU A 49 -7.00 17.81 1.32
C LEU A 49 -8.50 17.62 1.59
N ALA A 50 -9.22 17.00 0.65
CA ALA A 50 -10.63 16.69 0.84
C ALA A 50 -10.84 15.69 1.99
N LEU A 51 -9.99 14.67 2.09
CA LEU A 51 -10.03 13.68 3.17
C LEU A 51 -9.70 14.32 4.52
N GLU A 52 -8.67 15.17 4.61
CA GLU A 52 -8.32 15.91 5.83
C GLU A 52 -9.50 16.76 6.32
N ALA A 53 -10.13 17.50 5.40
CA ALA A 53 -11.32 18.27 5.72
C ALA A 53 -12.47 17.39 6.21
N ALA A 54 -12.70 16.24 5.58
CA ALA A 54 -13.73 15.31 6.00
C ALA A 54 -13.48 14.73 7.39
N CYS A 55 -12.25 14.23 7.63
CA CYS A 55 -11.82 13.70 8.92
C CYS A 55 -11.95 14.73 10.03
N ARG A 56 -11.59 15.99 9.77
CA ARG A 56 -11.74 17.07 10.75
C ARG A 56 -13.19 17.26 11.17
N VAL A 57 -14.14 17.34 10.22
CA VAL A 57 -15.57 17.52 10.56
C VAL A 57 -16.09 16.31 11.35
N LEU A 58 -15.72 15.10 10.95
CA LEU A 58 -16.11 13.87 11.67
C LEU A 58 -15.53 13.82 13.09
N ALA A 59 -14.27 14.22 13.26
CA ALA A 59 -13.63 14.28 14.57
C ALA A 59 -14.28 15.34 15.48
N GLU A 60 -14.61 16.52 14.95
CA GLU A 60 -15.24 17.61 15.71
C GLU A 60 -16.62 17.25 16.27
N VAL A 61 -17.36 16.36 15.62
CA VAL A 61 -18.66 15.86 16.14
C VAL A 61 -18.50 14.61 17.01
N GLY A 62 -17.27 14.15 17.26
CA GLY A 62 -16.98 13.09 18.21
C GLY A 62 -17.30 11.67 17.74
N VAL A 63 -17.40 11.43 16.43
CA VAL A 63 -17.72 10.09 15.90
C VAL A 63 -16.49 9.25 15.53
N VAL A 64 -15.28 9.81 15.68
CA VAL A 64 -14.02 9.13 15.38
C VAL A 64 -13.43 8.58 16.69
N VAL A 65 -13.26 7.26 16.77
CA VAL A 65 -12.78 6.56 17.97
C VAL A 65 -11.59 5.65 17.65
N PRO A 66 -10.72 5.32 18.61
CA PRO A 66 -9.67 4.34 18.40
C PRO A 66 -10.24 3.00 17.90
N TRP A 67 -9.54 2.36 16.95
CA TRP A 67 -9.97 1.10 16.36
C TRP A 67 -9.17 -0.09 16.92
N PRO A 68 -9.75 -0.92 17.80
CA PRO A 68 -9.07 -2.09 18.34
C PRO A 68 -9.08 -3.23 17.32
N ILE A 69 -8.15 -3.20 16.37
CA ILE A 69 -8.02 -4.26 15.37
C ILE A 69 -7.15 -5.39 15.93
N THR A 70 -7.71 -6.60 15.89
CA THR A 70 -7.01 -7.84 16.24
C THR A 70 -7.04 -8.78 15.05
N LEU A 71 -5.87 -9.16 14.55
CA LEU A 71 -5.70 -10.09 13.43
C LEU A 71 -5.10 -11.40 13.93
N GLN A 72 -5.52 -12.52 13.34
CA GLN A 72 -4.92 -13.82 13.60
C GLN A 72 -3.92 -14.12 12.47
N GLY A 73 -2.65 -14.27 12.83
CA GLY A 73 -1.57 -14.69 11.95
C GLY A 73 -1.04 -16.09 12.28
N THR A 74 -0.12 -16.58 11.47
CA THR A 74 0.51 -17.91 11.62
C THR A 74 1.36 -18.05 12.87
N ASP A 75 1.90 -16.95 13.36
CA ASP A 75 2.77 -16.80 14.53
C ASP A 75 2.02 -16.31 15.79
N GLY A 76 0.70 -16.06 15.67
CA GLY A 76 -0.17 -15.70 16.77
C GLY A 76 -1.09 -14.51 16.49
N THR A 77 -1.65 -13.96 17.56
CA THR A 77 -2.55 -12.81 17.48
C THR A 77 -1.76 -11.50 17.42
N HIS A 78 -2.03 -10.68 16.40
CA HIS A 78 -1.42 -9.37 16.20
C HIS A 78 -2.44 -8.28 16.48
N THR A 79 -2.07 -7.28 17.30
CA THR A 79 -2.89 -6.10 17.54
C THR A 79 -2.36 -4.94 16.72
N VAL A 80 -3.21 -4.34 15.88
CA VAL A 80 -2.86 -3.13 15.14
C VAL A 80 -3.32 -1.93 15.96
N SER A 81 -2.38 -1.06 16.32
CA SER A 81 -2.64 0.15 17.10
C SER A 81 -2.42 1.42 16.26
N GLY A 82 -2.90 2.56 16.75
CA GLY A 82 -2.76 3.86 16.09
C GLY A 82 -3.77 4.14 14.97
N LEU A 83 -4.70 3.22 14.72
CA LEU A 83 -5.80 3.40 13.77
C LEU A 83 -7.09 3.85 14.46
N PHE A 84 -7.95 4.51 13.69
CA PHE A 84 -9.23 5.05 14.14
C PHE A 84 -10.36 4.59 13.22
N GLN A 85 -11.57 4.51 13.77
CA GLN A 85 -12.78 4.13 13.08
C GLN A 85 -13.92 5.12 13.32
N ILE A 86 -14.93 5.07 12.46
CA ILE A 86 -16.23 5.67 12.76
C ILE A 86 -16.95 4.80 13.78
N ASP A 87 -17.46 5.42 14.83
CA ASP A 87 -18.44 4.82 15.72
C ASP A 87 -19.85 5.06 15.17
N GLU A 88 -20.47 4.01 14.63
CA GLU A 88 -21.82 4.08 14.06
C GLU A 88 -22.88 4.42 15.12
N ALA A 89 -22.70 3.98 16.37
CA ALA A 89 -23.64 4.31 17.44
C ALA A 89 -23.54 5.80 17.80
N ALA A 90 -22.32 6.34 17.90
CA ALA A 90 -22.10 7.77 18.12
C ALA A 90 -22.66 8.60 16.96
N LEU A 91 -22.46 8.16 15.71
CA LEU A 91 -23.00 8.81 14.52
C LEU A 91 -24.53 8.89 14.54
N ASN A 92 -25.19 7.80 14.91
CA ASN A 92 -26.66 7.73 15.01
C ASN A 92 -27.23 8.47 16.23
N ALA A 93 -26.40 8.75 17.23
CA ALA A 93 -26.79 9.48 18.44
C ALA A 93 -26.58 11.00 18.33
N LEU A 94 -26.03 11.49 17.22
CA LEU A 94 -25.85 12.93 16.97
C LEU A 94 -27.20 13.66 16.99
N ASP A 95 -27.19 14.88 17.53
CA ASP A 95 -28.33 15.78 17.39
C ASP A 95 -28.46 16.32 15.94
N ASP A 96 -29.62 16.92 15.64
CA ASP A 96 -29.93 17.44 14.31
C ASP A 96 -28.93 18.51 13.82
N GLU A 97 -28.36 19.28 14.75
CA GLU A 97 -27.39 20.33 14.41
C GLU A 97 -26.07 19.70 13.94
N ALA A 98 -25.50 18.80 14.73
CA ALA A 98 -24.27 18.07 14.45
C ALA A 98 -24.42 17.19 13.21
N PHE A 99 -25.51 16.43 13.09
CA PHE A 99 -25.79 15.64 11.90
C PHE A 99 -25.97 16.53 10.65
N GLY A 100 -26.64 17.68 10.81
CA GLY A 100 -26.78 18.68 9.77
C GLY A 100 -25.44 19.22 9.27
N ARG A 101 -24.43 19.36 10.14
CA ARG A 101 -23.06 19.76 9.74
C ARG A 101 -22.43 18.70 8.83
N LEU A 102 -22.54 17.42 9.18
CA LEU A 102 -22.00 16.32 8.36
C LEU A 102 -22.64 16.29 6.97
N ARG A 103 -23.96 16.45 6.89
CA ARG A 103 -24.69 16.49 5.63
C ARG A 103 -24.24 17.65 4.74
N ARG A 104 -24.12 18.86 5.30
CA ARG A 104 -23.68 20.05 4.55
C ARG A 104 -22.23 19.95 4.07
N ALA A 105 -21.37 19.30 4.86
CA ALA A 105 -19.99 19.03 4.49
C ALA A 105 -19.85 17.87 3.47
N GLY A 106 -20.91 17.10 3.20
CA GLY A 106 -20.90 15.98 2.25
C GLY A 106 -20.14 14.75 2.76
N VAL A 107 -19.88 14.63 4.06
CA VAL A 107 -18.97 13.60 4.62
C VAL A 107 -19.67 12.32 5.07
N LEU A 108 -21.02 12.29 5.05
CA LEU A 108 -21.77 11.09 5.44
C LEU A 108 -21.43 9.88 4.55
N GLY A 109 -21.23 10.11 3.25
CA GLY A 109 -20.86 9.04 2.32
C GLY A 109 -19.53 8.37 2.67
N VAL A 110 -18.51 9.15 3.04
CA VAL A 110 -17.20 8.61 3.42
C VAL A 110 -17.26 7.89 4.78
N ALA A 111 -18.07 8.38 5.73
CA ALA A 111 -18.25 7.73 7.02
C ALA A 111 -18.84 6.31 6.87
N TYR A 112 -19.92 6.17 6.10
CA TYR A 112 -20.52 4.86 5.83
C TYR A 112 -19.65 3.98 4.94
N ALA A 113 -18.91 4.55 3.98
CA ALA A 113 -17.95 3.79 3.19
C ALA A 113 -16.87 3.15 4.05
N GLN A 114 -16.37 3.85 5.08
CA GLN A 114 -15.45 3.26 6.04
C GLN A 114 -16.11 2.11 6.81
N LEU A 115 -17.28 2.33 7.41
CA LEU A 115 -18.00 1.31 8.18
C LEU A 115 -18.18 0.01 7.37
N LEU A 116 -18.58 0.12 6.10
CA LEU A 116 -18.72 -1.02 5.20
C LEU A 116 -17.36 -1.67 4.88
N SER A 117 -16.32 -0.87 4.63
CA SER A 117 -14.98 -1.37 4.33
C SER A 117 -14.34 -2.12 5.49
N MET A 118 -14.71 -1.82 6.74
CA MET A 118 -14.17 -2.49 7.93
C MET A 118 -14.44 -4.01 7.92
N GLY A 119 -15.52 -4.46 7.27
CA GLY A 119 -15.82 -5.88 7.10
C GLY A 119 -14.75 -6.65 6.32
N ASN A 120 -13.92 -5.96 5.51
CA ASN A 120 -12.86 -6.59 4.72
C ASN A 120 -11.61 -6.96 5.54
N LEU A 121 -11.50 -6.53 6.81
CA LEU A 121 -10.34 -6.83 7.63
C LEU A 121 -10.05 -8.33 7.79
N ALA A 122 -11.10 -9.15 7.88
CA ALA A 122 -10.94 -10.60 8.01
C ALA A 122 -10.26 -11.20 6.76
N ASP A 123 -10.63 -10.70 5.58
CA ASP A 123 -10.06 -11.16 4.31
C ASP A 123 -8.64 -10.63 4.10
N LEU A 124 -8.36 -9.40 4.53
CA LEU A 124 -6.99 -8.87 4.57
C LEU A 124 -6.07 -9.74 5.44
N GLY A 125 -6.55 -10.25 6.58
CA GLY A 125 -5.82 -11.20 7.42
C GLY A 125 -5.45 -12.49 6.68
N LYS A 126 -6.42 -13.09 5.95
CA LYS A 126 -6.18 -14.29 5.14
C LYS A 126 -5.17 -14.04 4.02
N LEU A 127 -5.27 -12.89 3.34
CA LEU A 127 -4.33 -12.51 2.28
C LEU A 127 -2.92 -12.30 2.82
N ALA A 128 -2.79 -11.68 3.99
CA ALA A 128 -1.51 -11.51 4.67
C ALA A 128 -0.86 -12.87 5.00
N GLN A 129 -1.64 -13.82 5.52
CA GLN A 129 -1.17 -15.19 5.78
C GLN A 129 -0.71 -15.90 4.50
N ALA A 130 -1.55 -15.90 3.46
CA ALA A 130 -1.21 -16.55 2.18
C ALA A 130 0.08 -15.96 1.57
N ARG A 131 0.28 -14.64 1.71
CA ARG A 131 1.51 -13.98 1.27
C ARG A 131 2.72 -14.42 2.10
N ALA A 132 2.59 -14.52 3.42
CA ALA A 132 3.68 -14.99 4.29
C ALA A 132 4.09 -16.44 3.98
N GLU A 133 3.11 -17.31 3.71
CA GLU A 133 3.36 -18.71 3.30
C GLU A 133 4.09 -18.78 1.95
N PHE A 134 3.69 -17.97 0.98
CA PHE A 134 4.37 -17.86 -0.31
C PHE A 134 5.83 -17.37 -0.15
N GLU A 135 6.04 -16.31 0.63
CA GLU A 135 7.37 -15.76 0.89
C GLU A 135 8.28 -16.74 1.67
N ALA A 136 7.71 -17.57 2.56
CA ALA A 136 8.44 -18.61 3.27
C ALA A 136 8.80 -19.78 2.34
N ALA A 137 7.89 -20.20 1.46
CA ALA A 137 8.14 -21.25 0.47
C ALA A 137 9.24 -20.83 -0.53
N GLU A 138 9.20 -19.59 -1.02
CA GLU A 138 10.24 -19.05 -1.91
C GLU A 138 11.60 -18.95 -1.21
N ARG A 139 11.65 -18.53 0.06
CA ARG A 139 12.89 -18.54 0.86
C ARG A 139 13.44 -19.95 1.04
N ALA A 140 12.60 -20.91 1.42
CA ALA A 140 13.01 -22.31 1.56
C ALA A 140 13.56 -22.87 0.24
N ARG A 141 12.93 -22.53 -0.90
CA ARG A 141 13.37 -22.94 -2.23
C ARG A 141 14.70 -22.30 -2.65
N ALA A 142 14.95 -21.06 -2.25
CA ALA A 142 16.22 -20.36 -2.49
C ALA A 142 17.36 -20.85 -1.57
N GLU A 143 17.05 -21.26 -0.34
CA GLU A 143 18.03 -21.78 0.64
C GLU A 143 18.40 -23.26 0.40
N VAL A 144 17.52 -24.04 -0.22
CA VAL A 144 17.88 -25.38 -0.70
C VAL A 144 18.90 -25.21 -1.82
N LYS A 145 20.19 -25.36 -1.49
CA LYS A 145 21.25 -25.53 -2.48
C LYS A 145 20.82 -26.61 -3.47
N PRO A 146 20.82 -26.34 -4.78
CA PRO A 146 20.46 -27.35 -5.75
C PRO A 146 21.37 -28.56 -5.57
N MET A 147 20.79 -29.75 -5.50
CA MET A 147 21.50 -31.03 -5.37
C MET A 147 22.47 -31.28 -6.54
N MET A 148 22.34 -30.50 -7.61
CA MET A 148 23.25 -30.45 -8.75
C MET A 148 23.58 -28.98 -9.06
N THR A 149 24.81 -28.56 -8.78
CA THR A 149 25.40 -27.36 -9.39
C THR A 149 26.22 -27.82 -10.58
N LEU A 150 25.79 -27.46 -11.80
CA LEU A 150 26.62 -27.65 -12.99
C LEU A 150 27.83 -26.69 -12.89
N PRO A 151 29.07 -27.17 -13.08
CA PRO A 151 30.21 -26.28 -13.26
C PRO A 151 30.00 -25.46 -14.55
N ASP A 152 30.57 -24.25 -14.60
CA ASP A 152 30.53 -23.38 -15.80
C ASP A 152 31.32 -23.97 -16.98
N ASP A 153 32.13 -25.00 -16.72
CA ASP A 153 32.64 -25.89 -17.74
C ASP A 153 31.75 -27.13 -17.83
N SER A 154 31.37 -27.48 -19.06
CA SER A 154 30.46 -28.57 -19.46
C SER A 154 30.89 -30.00 -19.04
N THR A 155 31.72 -30.14 -18.01
CA THR A 155 32.19 -31.42 -17.50
C THR A 155 31.45 -31.76 -16.21
N ILE A 156 30.57 -32.75 -16.30
CA ILE A 156 29.95 -33.38 -15.13
C ILE A 156 31.02 -34.29 -14.49
N ASP A 157 31.53 -33.90 -13.32
CA ASP A 157 32.43 -34.75 -12.53
C ASP A 157 31.60 -35.65 -11.60
N TRP A 158 31.63 -36.96 -11.84
CA TRP A 158 30.86 -37.95 -11.07
C TRP A 158 31.79 -38.66 -10.08
N ASP A 159 31.56 -38.47 -8.78
CA ASP A 159 32.28 -39.18 -7.72
C ASP A 159 31.67 -40.58 -7.47
N TRP A 160 32.21 -41.57 -8.17
CA TRP A 160 31.79 -42.97 -8.09
C TRP A 160 32.18 -43.68 -6.79
N SER A 161 32.93 -43.04 -5.89
CA SER A 161 33.34 -43.65 -4.62
C SER A 161 32.18 -43.89 -3.64
N LYS A 162 31.04 -43.23 -3.87
CA LYS A 162 29.81 -43.35 -3.06
C LYS A 162 28.76 -44.30 -3.62
N VAL A 163 29.00 -44.90 -4.79
CA VAL A 163 28.14 -45.96 -5.31
C VAL A 163 28.57 -47.26 -4.66
N GLY A 164 27.79 -47.71 -3.67
CA GLY A 164 28.10 -48.88 -2.86
C GLY A 164 28.42 -50.10 -3.73
N LYS A 165 29.59 -50.70 -3.50
CA LYS A 165 29.95 -52.01 -4.07
C LYS A 165 29.08 -53.07 -3.41
N THR A 166 28.13 -53.62 -4.16
CA THR A 166 27.51 -54.91 -3.85
C THR A 166 28.52 -56.04 -3.97
#